data_AF-A0A9Q1BK90-F1
#
_entry.id   AF-A0A9Q1BK90-F1
#
_cell.length_a   1.000
_cell.length_b   1.000
_cell.length_c   1.000
_cell.angle_alpha   90.00
_cell.angle_beta   90.00
_cell.angle_gamma   90.00
#
_symmetry.space_group_name_H-M   'P 1'
#
loop_
_entity.id
_entity.type
_entity.pdbx_description
1 polymer ?
#
loop_
_entity_poly.entity_id
_entity_poly.type
_entity_poly.pdbx_seq_one_letter_code
_entity_poly.pdbx_strand_id
1 'polypeptide(L)' 'MVLQPLEFKECFLDSPEFRDNLHSHEAELERTNKAIKELIRSGKALVEAAKNLLTFVCLHSSGKVKSSLDIPGDT' A
#
# COMPACT_ATOMS: atom_id res chain seq x y z
N MET A 1 15.11 -13.15 3.11
CA MET A 1 15.73 -14.12 4.04
C MET A 1 14.91 -15.40 3.94
N VAL A 2 15.52 -16.59 3.97
CA VAL A 2 14.77 -17.86 3.96
C VAL A 2 14.59 -18.31 5.40
N LEU A 3 13.34 -18.56 5.82
CA LEU A 3 13.04 -19.06 7.17
C LEU A 3 13.31 -20.57 7.23
N GLN A 4 13.89 -21.04 8.33
CA GLN A 4 14.05 -22.47 8.59
C GLN A 4 12.67 -23.10 8.86
N PRO A 5 12.41 -24.34 8.42
CA PRO A 5 11.15 -25.01 8.69
C PRO A 5 10.96 -25.24 10.20
N LEU A 6 9.70 -25.16 10.66
CA LEU A 6 9.33 -25.49 12.03
C LEU A 6 8.98 -26.97 12.11
N GLU A 7 9.72 -27.72 12.92
CA GLU A 7 9.53 -29.17 13.09
C GLU A 7 8.62 -29.48 14.30
N PHE A 8 7.62 -30.35 14.12
CA PHE A 8 6.68 -30.71 15.18
C PHE A 8 7.34 -31.40 16.39
N LYS A 9 8.40 -32.19 16.15
CA LYS A 9 9.14 -32.86 17.22
C LYS A 9 9.84 -31.85 18.14
N GLU A 10 10.27 -30.71 17.60
CA GLU A 10 11.01 -29.68 18.34
C GLU A 10 10.06 -28.75 19.08
N CYS A 11 8.85 -28.57 18.56
CA CYS A 11 7.75 -27.90 19.25
C CYS A 11 7.43 -28.55 20.61
N PHE A 12 7.43 -29.89 20.67
CA PHE A 12 7.20 -30.60 21.94
C PHE A 12 8.32 -30.38 22.96
N LEU A 13 9.56 -30.23 22.51
CA LEU A 13 10.72 -30.04 23.38
C LEU A 13 10.85 -28.58 23.85
N ASP A 14 10.11 -27.65 23.23
CA ASP A 14 10.19 -26.20 23.45
C ASP A 14 11.65 -25.70 23.54
N SER A 15 12.49 -26.14 22.60
CA SER A 15 13.90 -25.78 22.62
C SER A 15 14.09 -24.26 22.37
N PRO A 16 15.14 -23.64 22.92
CA PRO A 16 15.45 -22.24 22.64
C PRO A 16 15.56 -21.94 21.14
N GLU A 17 16.15 -22.86 20.37
CA GLU A 17 16.26 -22.74 18.91
C GLU A 17 14.91 -22.76 18.21
N PHE A 18 13.98 -23.63 18.64
CA PHE A 18 12.63 -23.66 18.10
C PHE A 18 11.89 -22.33 18.36
N ARG A 19 12.06 -21.75 19.56
CA ARG A 19 11.49 -20.44 19.92
C ARG A 19 12.03 -19.31 19.05
N ASP A 20 13.34 -19.29 18.81
CA ASP A 20 13.97 -18.26 17.97
C ASP A 20 13.50 -18.37 16.51
N ASN A 21 13.36 -19.60 16.00
CA ASN A 21 12.79 -19.86 14.68
C ASN A 21 11.33 -19.41 14.64
N LEU A 22 10.50 -19.82 15.62
CA LEU A 22 9.09 -19.42 15.70
C LEU A 22 8.94 -17.89 15.72
N HIS A 23 9.75 -17.19 16.51
CA HIS A 23 9.74 -15.73 16.58
C HIS A 23 10.12 -15.08 15.23
N SER A 24 11.07 -15.68 14.51
CA SER A 24 11.44 -15.23 13.17
C SER A 24 10.28 -15.37 12.17
N HIS A 25 9.50 -16.45 12.26
CA HIS A 25 8.28 -16.64 11.46
C HIS A 25 7.20 -15.61 11.82
N GLU A 26 6.95 -15.37 13.10
CA GLU A 26 5.99 -14.36 13.55
C GLU A 26 6.37 -12.94 13.07
N ALA A 27 7.65 -12.59 13.17
CA ALA A 27 8.16 -11.30 12.69
C ALA A 27 8.00 -11.15 11.17
N GLU A 28 8.26 -12.22 10.41
CA GLU A 28 8.09 -12.19 8.96
C GLU A 28 6.62 -12.11 8.54
N LEU A 29 5.73 -12.75 9.29
CA LEU A 29 4.29 -12.64 9.09
C LEU A 29 3.81 -11.19 9.29
N GLU A 30 4.27 -10.53 10.36
CA GLU A 30 3.93 -9.13 10.62
C GLU A 30 4.48 -8.19 9.54
N ARG A 31 5.75 -8.39 9.13
CA ARG A 31 6.36 -7.63 8.02
C ARG A 31 5.56 -7.79 6.72
N THR A 32 5.19 -9.02 6.38
CA THR A 32 4.41 -9.33 5.17
C THR A 32 3.02 -8.69 5.23
N ASN A 33 2.35 -8.77 6.38
CA ASN A 33 1.04 -8.13 6.58
C ASN A 33 1.11 -6.61 6.37
N LYS A 34 2.13 -5.95 6.94
CA LYS A 34 2.38 -4.52 6.72
C LYS A 34 2.61 -4.20 5.25
N ALA A 35 3.47 -4.96 4.57
CA ALA A 35 3.77 -4.77 3.15
C ALA A 35 2.51 -4.92 2.26
N ILE A 36 1.65 -5.92 2.54
CA ILE A 36 0.39 -6.11 1.83
C ILE A 36 -0.53 -4.90 2.02
N LYS A 37 -0.69 -4.42 3.26
CA LYS A 37 -1.51 -3.23 3.56
C LYS A 37 -0.99 -1.98 2.83
N GLU A 38 0.31 -1.78 2.80
CA GLU A 38 0.96 -0.68 2.07
C GLU A 38 0.77 -0.78 0.56
N LEU A 39 0.88 -1.98 0.00
CA LEU A 39 0.66 -2.23 -1.42
C LEU A 39 -0.80 -1.91 -1.80
N ILE A 40 -1.78 -2.34 -0.99
CA ILE A 40 -3.20 -2.03 -1.22
C ILE A 40 -3.43 -0.52 -1.18
N ARG A 41 -2.87 0.20 -0.20
CA ARG A 41 -3.00 1.66 -0.11
C ARG A 41 -2.42 2.35 -1.34
N SER A 42 -1.22 1.94 -1.75
CA SER A 42 -0.53 2.50 -2.91
C SER A 42 -1.28 2.22 -4.21
N GLY A 43 -1.83 1.02 -4.36
CA GLY A 43 -2.66 0.65 -5.51
C GLY A 43 -3.94 1.49 -5.61
N LYS A 44 -4.62 1.74 -4.49
CA LYS A 44 -5.79 2.64 -4.46
C LYS A 44 -5.43 4.07 -4.85
N ALA A 45 -4.33 4.60 -4.31
CA ALA A 45 -3.85 5.94 -4.65
C ALA A 45 -3.49 6.08 -6.14
N LEU A 46 -2.86 5.06 -6.71
CA LEU A 46 -2.51 5.03 -8.14
C LEU A 46 -3.76 5.05 -9.03
N VAL A 47 -4.76 4.22 -8.72
CA VAL A 47 -6.03 4.20 -9.46
C VAL A 47 -6.73 5.55 -9.38
N GLU A 48 -6.74 6.19 -8.22
CA GLU A 48 -7.35 7.51 -8.06
C GLU A 48 -6.63 8.59 -8.86
N ALA A 49 -5.29 8.60 -8.81
CA ALA A 49 -4.49 9.52 -9.63
C ALA A 49 -4.76 9.32 -11.14
N ALA A 50 -4.87 8.07 -11.59
CA ALA A 50 -5.20 7.75 -12.97
C ALA A 50 -6.60 8.26 -13.38
N LYS A 51 -7.61 8.09 -12.52
CA LYS A 51 -8.96 8.62 -12.77
C LYS A 51 -8.99 10.14 -12.86
N ASN A 52 -8.25 10.83 -11.98
CA ASN A 52 -8.17 12.28 -12.00
C ASN A 52 -7.52 12.79 -13.27
N LEU A 53 -6.43 12.13 -13.71
CA LEU A 53 -5.79 12.45 -14.98
C LEU A 53 -6.73 12.25 -16.17
N LEU A 54 -7.44 11.13 -16.24
CA LEU A 54 -8.42 10.86 -17.30
C LEU A 54 -9.55 11.90 -17.31
N THR A 55 -10.05 12.28 -16.13
CA THR A 55 -11.08 13.32 -15.98
C THR A 55 -10.59 14.66 -16.51
N PHE A 56 -9.36 15.06 -16.15
CA PHE A 56 -8.74 16.29 -16.66
C PHE A 56 -8.61 16.28 -18.20
N VAL A 57 -8.11 15.18 -18.77
CA VAL A 57 -7.97 15.03 -20.22
C VAL A 57 -9.32 15.11 -20.94
N CYS A 58 -10.35 14.45 -20.41
CA CYS A 58 -11.70 14.46 -20.99
C CYS A 58 -12.37 15.84 -20.92
N LEU A 59 -12.17 16.58 -19.81
CA LEU A 59 -12.65 17.96 -19.69
C LEU A 59 -11.95 18.88 -20.68
N HIS A 60 -10.64 18.71 -20.87
CA HIS A 60 -9.86 19.48 -21.83
C HIS A 60 -10.26 19.16 -23.28
N SER A 61 -10.48 17.89 -23.63
CA SER A 61 -10.94 17.50 -24.97
C SER A 61 -12.38 17.96 -25.26
N SER A 62 -13.20 18.15 -24.21
CA SER A 62 -14.60 18.58 -24.34
C SER A 62 -14.79 20.10 -24.37
N GLY A 63 -13.72 20.90 -24.35
CA GLY A 63 -13.78 22.37 -24.53
C GLY A 63 -14.51 23.15 -23.43
N LYS A 64 -14.87 22.54 -22.29
CA LYS A 64 -15.51 23.23 -21.16
C LYS A 64 -14.48 23.91 -20.26
N VAL A 65 -13.73 24.88 -20.79
CA VAL A 65 -13.03 25.86 -19.96
C VAL A 65 -14.06 26.88 -19.52
N LYS A 66 -14.52 26.82 -18.26
CA LYS A 66 -15.23 27.95 -17.64
C LYS A 66 -14.18 29.01 -17.33
N SER A 67 -13.95 29.93 -18.26
CA SER A 67 -13.33 31.22 -17.96
C SER A 67 -14.33 32.06 -17.15
N SER A 68 -14.23 32.02 -15.83
CA SER A 68 -14.61 33.18 -15.01
C SER A 68 -13.36 33.57 -14.23
N LEU A 69 -12.47 34.27 -14.93
CA LEU A 69 -11.52 35.16 -14.29
C LEU A 69 -12.34 36.40 -13.96
N ASP A 70 -13.03 36.39 -12.82
CA ASP A 70 -13.60 37.61 -12.27
C ASP A 70 -12.43 38.47 -11.81
N ILE A 71 -12.06 39.43 -12.65
CA ILE A 71 -11.20 40.55 -12.31
C ILE A 71 -11.91 41.29 -11.16
N PRO A 72 -11.32 41.44 -9.96
CA PRO A 72 -11.83 42.40 -9.01
C PRO A 72 -11.61 43.79 -9.62
N GLY A 73 -12.70 44.44 -10.04
CA GLY A 73 -12.67 45.83 -10.45
C GLY A 73 -12.38 46.72 -9.25
N ASP A 74 -11.37 47.58 -9.41
CA ASP A 74 -11.13 48.76 -8.57
C ASP A 74 -12.42 49.60 -8.46
N THR A 75 -12.90 49.81 -7.24
CA THR A 75 -13.30 51.11 -6.64
C THR A 75 -13.47 50.93 -5.14
#